data_AF-A0A2D6R8V9-F1
#
_entry.id   AF-A0A2D6R8V9-F1
#
_cell.length_a   1.000
_cell.length_b   1.000
_cell.length_c   1.000
_cell.angle_alpha   90.00
_cell.angle_beta   90.00
_cell.angle_gamma   90.00
#
_symmetry.space_group_name_H-M   'P 1'
#
loop_
_entity.id
_entity.type
_entity.pdbx_description
1 polymer ?
#
loop_
_entity_poly.entity_id
_entity_poly.type
_entity_poly.pdbx_seq_one_letter_code
_entity_poly.pdbx_strand_id
1 'polypeptide(L)'
;MEYEIHWKRVFVLLGFVLVLSGFGLNFVLTSEPTHLTGYVVLEEGVRVSTEKLDPALVKELKEGNTENKVVIILEDTAGTTSPNEQRQQDAIDDVQEEFIDDLENDIDVEVETISTLEHKEADLIITKEFESTNAVAGEILTGDALVELAHNNDVKKIMLDYPVELVLDGSINELNAPSLHTLGITGKHNSVCIIDTGVDYTHNAFDNCDAQTFQLTGQTTLLNDLVQSEHPYGNNEETTFTIHKPGYTNIAVHFTNLTLEEINGNADTTDRIYILDGNNATIAVYKGEHSSFWTPSVAGDTMHIRLVTDGSVTRDGFVIDQVINGTTNVTMDWSSCSRVAGGWDTYHDDANPLDDHGHGTHVAGIALSQNDTYKGVAPSASVVAVKAISANGKGYASDVLAGIEYCTSNA
;
A
#
# COMPACT_ATOMS: atom_id res chain seq x y z
N MET A 1 -1.51 28.41 31.90
CA MET A 1 -0.29 27.87 32.55
C MET A 1 0.34 26.97 31.52
N GLU A 2 1.20 27.58 30.70
CA GLU A 2 2.06 26.88 29.75
C GLU A 2 3.14 26.13 30.54
N TYR A 3 3.42 24.89 30.13
CA TYR A 3 4.55 24.12 30.66
C TYR A 3 5.57 23.94 29.53
N GLU A 4 6.66 24.72 29.61
CA GLU A 4 7.93 24.47 28.92
C GLU A 4 8.58 23.21 29.50
N ILE A 5 8.98 22.28 28.63
CA ILE A 5 9.79 21.12 29.02
C ILE A 5 11.25 21.42 28.64
N HIS A 6 12.07 21.69 29.66
CA HIS A 6 13.52 21.82 29.56
C HIS A 6 14.20 20.45 29.42
N TRP A 7 14.89 20.20 28.31
CA TRP A 7 15.86 19.10 28.21
C TRP A 7 17.23 19.56 28.72
N LYS A 8 17.64 19.03 29.87
CA LYS A 8 19.01 19.17 30.38
C LYS A 8 19.97 18.30 29.58
N ARG A 9 21.00 18.96 29.03
CA ARG A 9 22.17 18.39 28.35
C ARG A 9 22.94 17.42 29.25
N VAL A 10 23.24 16.23 28.74
CA VAL A 10 24.36 15.41 29.22
C VAL A 10 25.44 15.45 28.16
N PHE A 11 26.57 16.07 28.52
CA PHE A 11 27.84 16.00 27.80
C PHE A 11 28.50 14.65 28.07
N VAL A 12 28.91 13.95 27.02
CA VAL A 12 30.01 12.99 27.11
C VAL A 12 31.11 13.46 26.17
N LEU A 13 32.23 13.84 26.78
CA LEU A 13 33.46 14.25 26.14
C LEU A 13 34.32 13.00 25.97
N LEU A 14 34.54 12.55 24.73
CA LEU A 14 35.59 11.60 24.40
C LEU A 14 36.31 12.12 23.16
N GLY A 15 37.46 12.76 23.42
CA GLY A 15 38.36 13.21 22.38
C GLY A 15 39.14 12.03 21.81
N PHE A 16 39.15 11.92 20.49
CA PHE A 16 40.30 11.39 19.75
C PHE A 16 40.57 12.32 18.57
N VAL A 17 41.76 12.91 18.58
CA VAL A 17 42.35 13.60 17.44
C VAL A 17 42.88 12.52 16.51
N LEU A 18 42.33 12.44 15.31
CA LEU A 18 42.96 11.77 14.18
C LEU A 18 42.85 12.70 12.98
N VAL A 19 43.99 13.22 12.53
CA VAL A 19 44.08 14.10 11.37
C VAL A 19 44.25 13.24 10.12
N LEU A 20 43.16 13.17 9.36
CA LEU A 20 43.00 13.26 7.90
C LEU A 20 43.88 12.43 6.95
N SER A 21 43.20 11.54 6.22
CA SER A 21 43.06 11.67 4.76
C SER A 21 41.72 11.09 4.30
N GLY A 22 40.85 11.94 3.73
CA GLY A 22 39.58 11.57 3.09
C GLY A 22 38.34 11.89 3.94
N PHE A 23 37.48 12.75 3.40
CA PHE A 23 36.12 13.11 3.87
C PHE A 23 36.04 14.03 5.11
N GLY A 24 35.76 15.31 4.86
CA GLY A 24 35.52 16.32 5.89
C GLY A 24 34.41 17.29 5.47
N LEU A 25 33.19 17.07 5.98
CA LEU A 25 32.05 17.99 5.86
C LEU A 25 32.16 19.10 6.94
N ASN A 26 32.11 20.37 6.53
CA ASN A 26 32.05 21.52 7.44
C ASN A 26 30.63 22.11 7.46
N PHE A 27 30.02 22.23 8.65
CA PHE A 27 28.68 22.81 8.83
C PHE A 27 28.75 24.21 9.45
N VAL A 28 27.92 25.13 8.93
CA VAL A 28 27.63 26.44 9.55
C VAL A 28 26.18 26.43 10.02
N LEU A 29 25.95 26.60 11.33
CA LEU A 29 24.61 26.74 11.92
C LEU A 29 24.35 28.22 12.23
N THR A 30 23.25 28.77 11.72
CA THR A 30 22.65 30.00 12.28
C THR A 30 21.44 29.60 13.13
N SER A 31 21.44 30.02 14.38
CA SER A 31 20.40 29.69 15.37
C SER A 31 19.20 30.63 15.25
N GLU A 32 18.02 30.10 14.90
CA GLU A 32 16.71 30.47 15.47
C GLU A 32 15.59 29.54 14.95
N PRO A 33 14.47 29.35 15.68
CA PRO A 33 13.52 28.25 15.47
C PRO A 33 12.27 28.70 14.71
N THR A 34 12.27 28.59 13.38
CA THR A 34 11.05 28.64 12.54
C THR A 34 11.39 27.99 11.21
N HIS A 35 10.62 26.98 10.77
CA HIS A 35 10.73 26.28 9.48
C HIS A 35 12.18 25.98 9.03
N LEU A 36 12.65 24.75 9.22
CA LEU A 36 13.94 24.30 8.69
C LEU A 36 13.89 24.23 7.15
N THR A 37 13.90 25.38 6.47
CA THR A 37 14.42 25.50 5.10
C THR A 37 15.94 25.59 5.23
N GLY A 38 16.57 24.44 5.42
CA GLY A 38 18.03 24.30 5.37
C GLY A 38 18.51 23.91 3.98
N TYR A 39 19.81 24.01 3.74
CA TYR A 39 20.46 23.40 2.58
C TYR A 39 21.40 22.28 3.04
N VAL A 40 21.45 21.17 2.29
CA VAL A 40 22.51 20.17 2.42
C VAL A 40 23.66 20.58 1.50
N VAL A 41 24.90 20.59 2.01
CA VAL A 41 26.10 20.89 1.23
C VAL A 41 26.81 19.57 0.93
N LEU A 42 26.88 19.20 -0.35
CA LEU A 42 27.62 18.03 -0.81
C LEU A 42 29.11 18.36 -0.98
N GLU A 43 29.95 17.35 -1.21
CA GLU A 43 31.41 17.48 -1.25
C GLU A 43 31.95 18.48 -2.29
N GLU A 44 31.16 18.78 -3.32
CA GLU A 44 31.49 19.78 -4.33
C GLU A 44 31.00 21.20 -4.01
N GLY A 45 30.46 21.43 -2.80
CA GLY A 45 29.93 22.72 -2.37
C GLY A 45 28.52 23.03 -2.89
N VAL A 46 27.89 22.07 -3.57
CA VAL A 46 26.53 22.15 -4.10
C VAL A 46 25.52 22.17 -2.96
N ARG A 47 24.57 23.12 -3.01
CA ARG A 47 23.53 23.32 -2.00
C ARG A 47 22.21 22.77 -2.49
N VAL A 48 21.62 21.84 -1.74
CA VAL A 48 20.29 21.27 -2.04
C VAL A 48 19.29 21.74 -1.02
N SER A 49 18.18 22.36 -1.46
CA SER A 49 17.10 22.77 -0.56
C SER A 49 16.49 21.53 0.12
N THR A 50 16.32 21.59 1.43
CA THR A 50 15.68 20.52 2.21
C THR A 50 14.17 20.47 2.06
N GLU A 51 13.56 21.41 1.33
CA GLU A 51 12.10 21.51 1.17
C GLU A 51 11.48 20.27 0.53
N LYS A 52 12.15 19.68 -0.47
CA LYS A 52 11.71 18.46 -1.15
C LYS A 52 12.28 17.18 -0.54
N LEU A 53 13.19 17.28 0.44
CA LEU A 53 13.88 16.12 1.02
C LEU A 53 13.23 15.72 2.35
N ASP A 54 13.03 14.42 2.56
CA ASP A 54 12.64 13.91 3.87
C ASP A 54 13.71 14.22 4.94
N PRO A 55 13.34 14.76 6.12
CA PRO A 55 14.29 15.04 7.20
C PRO A 55 15.15 13.84 7.63
N ALA A 56 14.65 12.61 7.50
CA ALA A 56 15.40 11.40 7.80
C ALA A 56 16.40 11.04 6.70
N LEU A 57 16.05 11.25 5.43
CA LEU A 57 17.01 11.16 4.33
C LEU A 57 18.17 12.14 4.55
N VAL A 58 17.86 13.38 4.96
CA VAL A 58 18.87 14.39 5.34
C VAL A 58 19.72 13.94 6.54
N LYS A 59 19.18 13.14 7.46
CA LYS A 59 19.91 12.59 8.61
C LYS A 59 20.86 11.46 8.20
N GLU A 60 20.39 10.49 7.42
CA GLU A 60 21.22 9.38 6.91
C GLU A 60 22.39 9.88 6.05
N LEU A 61 22.14 10.88 5.19
CA LEU A 61 23.18 11.55 4.40
C LEU A 61 24.23 12.25 5.28
N LYS A 62 23.83 12.79 6.45
CA LYS A 62 24.77 13.40 7.42
C LYS A 62 25.58 12.36 8.18
N GLU A 63 25.02 11.17 8.39
CA GLU A 63 25.64 10.08 9.14
C GLU A 63 26.53 9.18 8.26
N GLY A 64 26.52 9.41 6.93
CA GLY A 64 27.39 8.72 5.97
C GLY A 64 26.92 7.32 5.61
N ASN A 65 25.63 7.03 5.78
CA ASN A 65 25.04 5.76 5.39
C ASN A 65 24.90 5.68 3.86
N THR A 66 25.25 4.53 3.26
CA THR A 66 25.43 4.37 1.81
C THR A 66 24.27 3.66 1.12
N GLU A 67 23.24 3.22 1.85
CA GLU A 67 22.04 2.63 1.24
C GLU A 67 21.06 3.73 0.83
N ASN A 68 21.35 4.40 -0.29
CA ASN A 68 20.58 5.53 -0.81
C ASN A 68 19.31 5.09 -1.58
N LYS A 69 18.51 4.21 -0.97
CA LYS A 69 17.22 3.82 -1.55
C LYS A 69 16.18 4.87 -1.23
N VAL A 70 15.47 5.32 -2.25
CA VAL A 70 14.52 6.43 -2.15
C VAL A 70 13.22 6.12 -2.87
N VAL A 71 12.15 6.75 -2.39
CA VAL A 71 10.88 6.90 -3.11
C VAL A 71 10.74 8.37 -3.52
N ILE A 72 10.62 8.61 -4.82
CA ILE A 72 10.48 9.93 -5.44
C ILE A 72 9.02 10.09 -5.82
N ILE A 73 8.35 11.07 -5.20
CA ILE A 73 6.98 11.46 -5.51
C ILE A 73 7.03 12.61 -6.52
N LEU A 74 6.24 12.51 -7.58
CA LEU A 74 6.15 13.48 -8.65
C LEU A 74 4.93 14.40 -8.49
N GLU A 75 4.97 15.58 -9.11
CA GLU A 75 3.83 16.50 -9.14
C GLU A 75 2.71 15.96 -10.04
N ASP A 76 1.46 16.14 -9.62
CA ASP A 76 0.31 15.78 -10.45
C ASP A 76 0.14 16.82 -11.56
N THR A 77 0.25 16.41 -12.82
CA THR A 77 0.00 17.30 -13.98
C THR A 77 -1.50 17.55 -14.15
N ALA A 78 -2.08 18.37 -13.30
CA ALA A 78 -3.48 18.82 -13.43
C ALA A 78 -3.55 20.17 -14.17
N GLY A 79 -4.02 20.15 -15.40
CA GLY A 79 -4.40 21.37 -16.14
C GLY A 79 -5.59 22.11 -15.49
N THR A 80 -5.58 23.43 -15.69
CA THR A 80 -6.63 24.46 -15.48
C THR A 80 -6.79 25.08 -14.08
N THR A 81 -6.05 26.17 -13.84
CA THR A 81 -6.40 27.20 -12.83
C THR A 81 -7.17 28.36 -13.47
N SER A 82 -8.03 29.01 -12.69
CA SER A 82 -9.10 29.93 -13.11
C SER A 82 -8.59 31.37 -13.35
N PRO A 83 -9.19 32.17 -14.27
CA PRO A 83 -8.68 33.47 -14.73
C PRO A 83 -8.53 34.60 -13.67
N ASN A 84 -8.95 34.36 -12.43
CA ASN A 84 -8.86 35.36 -11.36
C ASN A 84 -7.59 35.24 -10.49
N GLU A 85 -6.84 34.13 -10.59
CA GLU A 85 -5.54 33.99 -9.93
C GLU A 85 -4.40 34.51 -10.81
N GLN A 86 -4.58 34.50 -12.13
CA GLN A 86 -3.59 34.98 -13.10
C GLN A 86 -3.30 36.49 -12.96
N ARG A 87 -4.31 37.29 -12.63
CA ARG A 87 -4.13 38.74 -12.41
C ARG A 87 -3.39 39.11 -11.13
N GLN A 88 -3.22 38.19 -10.18
CA GLN A 88 -2.37 38.41 -9.00
C GLN A 88 -0.94 37.96 -9.25
N GLN A 89 -0.72 37.01 -10.17
CA GLN A 89 0.60 36.53 -10.55
C GLN A 89 1.32 37.50 -11.51
N ASP A 90 0.60 38.07 -12.48
CA ASP A 90 1.16 39.06 -13.42
C ASP A 90 1.74 40.31 -12.71
N ALA A 91 1.21 40.67 -11.53
CA ALA A 91 1.69 41.81 -10.74
C ALA A 91 2.93 41.50 -9.88
N ILE A 92 3.27 40.21 -9.72
CA ILE A 92 4.49 39.75 -9.05
C ILE A 92 5.61 39.57 -10.08
N ASP A 93 5.26 39.13 -11.28
CA ASP A 93 6.21 38.91 -12.39
C ASP A 93 6.78 40.25 -12.93
N ASP A 94 5.98 41.33 -12.98
CA ASP A 94 6.43 42.69 -13.32
C ASP A 94 7.49 43.25 -12.36
N VAL A 95 7.57 42.73 -11.12
CA VAL A 95 8.58 43.14 -10.12
C VAL A 95 9.85 42.28 -10.23
N GLN A 96 9.77 41.10 -10.86
CA GLN A 96 10.91 40.19 -11.05
C GLN A 96 11.66 40.42 -12.37
N GLU A 97 11.03 40.98 -13.41
CA GLU A 97 11.70 41.32 -14.68
C GLU A 97 12.80 42.39 -14.52
N GLU A 98 12.68 43.33 -13.57
CA GLU A 98 13.69 44.38 -13.36
C GLU A 98 15.02 43.85 -12.74
N PHE A 99 15.06 42.58 -12.33
CA PHE A 99 16.22 41.94 -11.69
C PHE A 99 16.91 40.87 -12.56
N ILE A 100 16.32 40.50 -13.70
CA ILE A 100 16.81 39.43 -14.61
C ILE A 100 17.44 40.00 -15.90
N ASP A 101 17.54 41.33 -16.05
CA ASP A 101 18.16 41.97 -17.24
C ASP A 101 19.71 41.91 -17.26
N ASP A 102 20.34 41.41 -16.18
CA ASP A 102 21.81 41.34 -16.05
C ASP A 102 22.41 39.94 -16.31
N LEU A 103 21.59 38.93 -16.65
CA LEU A 103 22.05 37.55 -16.83
C LEU A 103 21.62 36.86 -18.13
N GLU A 104 21.22 37.62 -19.15
CA GLU A 104 21.12 37.11 -20.51
C GLU A 104 22.48 37.16 -21.22
N ASN A 105 23.11 36.00 -21.40
CA ASN A 105 23.71 35.67 -22.68
C ASN A 105 23.81 34.15 -22.86
N ASP A 106 23.11 33.71 -23.91
CA ASP A 106 23.17 32.43 -24.61
C ASP A 106 22.79 31.18 -23.82
N ILE A 107 21.58 30.66 -24.08
CA ILE A 107 21.39 29.41 -24.84
C ILE A 107 19.88 29.19 -25.05
N ASP A 108 19.45 29.26 -26.31
CA ASP A 108 18.19 28.69 -26.81
C ASP A 108 18.31 27.16 -26.84
N VAL A 109 17.40 26.42 -26.18
CA VAL A 109 17.12 25.02 -26.55
C VAL A 109 15.61 24.75 -26.47
N GLU A 110 15.06 24.35 -27.62
CA GLU A 110 13.70 23.86 -27.81
C GLU A 110 13.41 22.58 -27.02
N VAL A 111 12.18 22.47 -26.53
CA VAL A 111 11.65 21.34 -25.76
C VAL A 111 11.25 20.19 -26.70
N GLU A 112 11.89 19.02 -26.55
CA GLU A 112 11.37 17.74 -27.04
C GLU A 112 11.28 16.71 -25.90
N THR A 113 10.16 15.99 -25.91
CA THR A 113 9.59 15.10 -24.88
C THR A 113 10.33 13.79 -24.66
N ILE A 114 10.50 13.41 -23.37
CA ILE A 114 10.61 12.06 -22.78
C ILE A 114 11.08 10.94 -23.75
N SER A 115 12.30 11.05 -24.28
CA SER A 115 13.00 9.92 -24.91
C SER A 115 14.53 10.01 -24.87
N THR A 116 15.08 10.83 -23.96
CA THR A 116 16.53 11.08 -23.88
C THR A 116 17.15 10.76 -22.53
N LEU A 117 16.44 10.10 -21.61
CA LEU A 117 17.03 9.49 -20.42
C LEU A 117 17.63 8.09 -20.71
N GLU A 118 18.34 7.96 -21.83
CA GLU A 118 19.21 6.81 -22.07
C GLU A 118 20.65 7.27 -22.32
N HIS A 119 21.54 6.84 -21.42
CA HIS A 119 23.00 6.79 -21.53
C HIS A 119 23.81 8.07 -21.27
N LYS A 120 23.71 8.57 -20.03
CA LYS A 120 24.89 8.94 -19.22
C LYS A 120 24.89 7.99 -18.02
N GLU A 121 26.05 7.47 -17.60
CA GLU A 121 26.19 6.49 -16.50
C GLU A 121 25.19 6.79 -15.37
N ALA A 122 24.22 5.88 -15.17
CA ALA A 122 22.95 6.24 -14.54
C ALA A 122 23.11 6.40 -13.02
N ASP A 123 23.32 7.63 -12.58
CA ASP A 123 23.43 8.02 -11.18
C ASP A 123 22.13 7.80 -10.36
N LEU A 124 21.05 7.38 -11.03
CA LEU A 124 19.80 6.88 -10.44
C LEU A 124 19.41 5.56 -11.13
N ILE A 125 19.24 4.51 -10.34
CA ILE A 125 18.67 3.23 -10.79
C ILE A 125 17.21 3.18 -10.36
N ILE A 126 16.27 3.28 -11.29
CA ILE A 126 14.85 3.05 -10.99
C ILE A 126 14.66 1.55 -10.72
N THR A 127 14.15 1.22 -9.55
CA THR A 127 13.87 -0.16 -9.13
C THR A 127 12.39 -0.52 -9.25
N LYS A 128 11.49 0.47 -9.19
CA LYS A 128 10.04 0.28 -9.33
C LYS A 128 9.31 1.58 -9.67
N GLU A 129 8.24 1.50 -10.45
CA GLU A 129 7.28 2.59 -10.67
C GLU A 129 5.94 2.24 -9.98
N PHE A 130 5.26 3.25 -9.45
CA PHE A 130 3.94 3.08 -8.82
C PHE A 130 2.89 3.77 -9.71
N GLU A 131 1.90 3.02 -10.19
CA GLU A 131 0.88 3.57 -11.12
C GLU A 131 -0.28 4.24 -10.37
N SER A 132 -0.59 3.80 -9.15
CA SER A 132 -1.67 4.35 -8.31
C SER A 132 -1.30 5.62 -7.55
N THR A 133 -0.01 5.96 -7.52
CA THR A 133 0.54 7.19 -6.94
C THR A 133 1.65 7.64 -7.86
N ASN A 134 1.65 8.88 -8.36
CA ASN A 134 2.67 9.38 -9.28
C ASN A 134 4.07 9.40 -8.63
N ALA A 135 4.75 8.24 -8.59
CA ALA A 135 5.95 8.03 -7.80
C ALA A 135 6.81 6.88 -8.34
N VAL A 136 8.11 6.94 -8.07
CA VAL A 136 9.10 5.92 -8.46
C VAL A 136 10.02 5.59 -7.28
N ALA A 137 10.32 4.31 -7.08
CA ALA A 137 11.39 3.88 -6.17
C ALA A 137 12.69 3.67 -6.97
N GLY A 138 13.81 4.01 -6.35
CA GLY A 138 15.12 3.86 -6.96
C GLY A 138 16.28 3.94 -5.99
N GLU A 139 17.47 3.67 -6.50
CA GLU A 139 18.73 3.79 -5.80
C GLU A 139 19.53 4.97 -6.38
N ILE A 140 19.89 5.92 -5.53
CA ILE A 140 20.73 7.07 -5.92
C ILE A 140 22.21 6.69 -5.74
N LEU A 141 22.95 6.62 -6.83
CA LEU A 141 24.35 6.21 -6.83
C LEU A 141 25.30 7.37 -6.50
N THR A 142 24.91 8.62 -6.77
CA THR A 142 25.76 9.81 -6.55
C THR A 142 25.00 10.95 -5.87
N GLY A 143 25.74 11.80 -5.16
CA GLY A 143 25.17 13.02 -4.59
C GLY A 143 24.62 13.97 -5.66
N ASP A 144 25.20 13.96 -6.86
CA ASP A 144 24.79 14.81 -7.97
C ASP A 144 23.40 14.42 -8.50
N ALA A 145 23.07 13.12 -8.59
CA ALA A 145 21.71 12.70 -8.91
C ALA A 145 20.67 13.18 -7.89
N LEU A 146 21.02 13.20 -6.60
CA LEU A 146 20.12 13.75 -5.57
C LEU A 146 19.90 15.25 -5.76
N VAL A 147 20.94 16.00 -6.15
CA VAL A 147 20.83 17.43 -6.46
C VAL A 147 19.91 17.64 -7.66
N GLU A 148 20.14 16.90 -8.75
CA GLU A 148 19.35 17.02 -9.97
C GLU A 148 17.87 16.73 -9.70
N LEU A 149 17.56 15.67 -8.95
CA LEU A 149 16.19 15.33 -8.56
C LEU A 149 15.55 16.40 -7.66
N ALA A 150 16.29 16.97 -6.71
CA ALA A 150 15.77 17.99 -5.81
C ALA A 150 15.51 19.34 -6.51
N HIS A 151 16.19 19.62 -7.63
CA HIS A 151 15.92 20.81 -8.44
C HIS A 151 14.92 20.56 -9.57
N ASN A 152 14.52 19.31 -9.80
CA ASN A 152 13.54 18.98 -10.81
C ASN A 152 12.13 19.45 -10.36
N ASN A 153 11.46 20.22 -11.23
CA ASN A 153 10.12 20.76 -10.96
C ASN A 153 9.04 19.67 -10.95
N ASP A 154 9.26 18.56 -11.65
CA ASP A 154 8.35 17.42 -11.67
C ASP A 154 8.46 16.57 -10.40
N VAL A 155 9.52 16.75 -9.60
CA VAL A 155 9.68 16.06 -8.31
C VAL A 155 9.04 16.89 -7.21
N LYS A 156 8.02 16.33 -6.58
CA LYS A 156 7.31 16.88 -5.43
C LYS A 156 8.05 16.60 -4.12
N LYS A 157 8.54 15.37 -3.94
CA LYS A 157 9.22 14.95 -2.70
C LYS A 157 10.13 13.76 -2.93
N ILE A 158 11.25 13.69 -2.21
CA ILE A 158 12.19 12.57 -2.19
C ILE A 158 12.24 12.03 -0.77
N MET A 159 11.86 10.77 -0.59
CA MET A 159 11.73 10.09 0.70
C MET A 159 12.72 8.94 0.81
N LEU A 160 13.22 8.69 2.01
CA LEU A 160 14.00 7.49 2.28
C LEU A 160 13.10 6.26 2.14
N ASP A 161 13.55 5.26 1.39
CA ASP A 161 12.90 3.95 1.34
C ASP A 161 13.32 3.16 2.58
N TYR A 162 12.55 3.33 3.66
CA TYR A 162 12.89 2.75 4.96
C TYR A 162 12.85 1.22 4.90
N PRO A 163 13.90 0.51 5.39
CA PRO A 163 13.73 -0.88 5.75
C PRO A 163 12.67 -0.97 6.86
N VAL A 164 11.56 -1.66 6.58
CA VAL A 164 10.56 -1.96 7.60
C VAL A 164 11.13 -3.06 8.49
N GLU A 165 11.59 -2.67 9.68
CA GLU A 165 12.03 -3.61 10.70
C GLU A 165 10.91 -3.93 11.69
N LEU A 166 10.88 -5.18 12.14
CA LEU A 166 9.93 -5.69 13.12
C LEU A 166 10.24 -5.09 14.50
N VAL A 167 9.47 -4.10 14.93
CA VAL A 167 9.53 -3.58 16.30
C VAL A 167 8.37 -4.18 17.10
N LEU A 168 8.66 -5.09 18.04
CA LEU A 168 7.64 -5.64 18.91
C LEU A 168 7.45 -4.82 20.20
N ASP A 169 6.24 -4.97 20.76
CA ASP A 169 5.74 -4.88 22.15
C ASP A 169 5.94 -3.63 23.03
N GLY A 170 6.79 -2.66 22.69
CA GLY A 170 7.00 -1.47 23.52
C GLY A 170 5.89 -0.40 23.50
N SER A 171 5.07 -0.35 22.45
CA SER A 171 4.34 0.88 22.09
C SER A 171 3.03 1.13 22.83
N ILE A 172 2.37 0.10 23.40
CA ILE A 172 1.00 0.25 23.94
C ILE A 172 0.97 1.15 25.19
N ASN A 173 1.97 1.00 26.08
CA ASN A 173 2.06 1.83 27.28
C ASN A 173 2.40 3.30 26.95
N GLU A 174 3.20 3.52 25.90
CA GLU A 174 3.53 4.86 25.40
C GLU A 174 2.32 5.56 24.76
N LEU A 175 1.35 4.79 24.24
CA LEU A 175 0.12 5.29 23.63
C LEU A 175 -1.02 5.53 24.65
N ASN A 176 -0.79 5.30 25.94
CA ASN A 176 -1.77 5.48 27.01
C ASN A 176 -3.11 4.71 26.82
N ALA A 177 -3.09 3.63 26.02
CA ALA A 177 -4.26 2.78 25.78
C ALA A 177 -4.87 2.21 27.08
N PRO A 178 -4.09 1.78 28.10
CA PRO A 178 -4.66 1.30 29.36
C PRO A 178 -5.57 2.33 30.04
N SER A 179 -5.24 3.63 29.98
CA SER A 179 -6.09 4.68 30.55
C SER A 179 -7.43 4.78 29.82
N LEU A 180 -7.45 4.65 28.48
CA LEU A 180 -8.69 4.63 27.69
C LEU A 180 -9.54 3.39 28.01
N HIS A 181 -8.91 2.24 28.24
CA HIS A 181 -9.62 1.02 28.64
C HIS A 181 -10.35 1.18 29.96
N THR A 182 -9.78 1.90 30.94
CA THR A 182 -10.48 2.20 32.22
C THR A 182 -11.75 3.02 32.03
N LEU A 183 -11.84 3.78 30.94
CA LEU A 183 -13.01 4.55 30.54
C LEU A 183 -14.01 3.72 29.70
N GLY A 184 -13.71 2.44 29.44
CA GLY A 184 -14.51 1.56 28.60
C GLY A 184 -14.32 1.77 27.09
N ILE A 185 -13.32 2.55 26.68
CA ILE A 185 -12.99 2.76 25.27
C ILE A 185 -12.03 1.65 24.85
N THR A 186 -12.56 0.61 24.23
CA THR A 186 -11.81 -0.62 23.89
C THR A 186 -11.94 -1.04 22.42
N GLY A 187 -12.48 -0.16 21.56
CA GLY A 187 -12.72 -0.44 20.14
C GLY A 187 -13.99 -1.25 19.85
N LYS A 188 -14.82 -1.53 20.87
CA LYS A 188 -16.11 -2.23 20.70
C LYS A 188 -16.94 -1.61 19.57
N HIS A 189 -17.55 -2.45 18.73
CA HIS A 189 -18.36 -2.08 17.55
C HIS A 189 -17.57 -1.49 16.38
N ASN A 190 -16.24 -1.53 16.42
CA ASN A 190 -15.38 -1.24 15.27
C ASN A 190 -14.67 -2.53 14.87
N SER A 191 -14.37 -2.67 13.59
CA SER A 191 -13.48 -3.73 13.10
C SER A 191 -12.13 -3.15 12.74
N VAL A 192 -11.12 -4.00 12.74
CA VAL A 192 -9.78 -3.70 12.26
C VAL A 192 -9.39 -4.77 11.26
N CYS A 193 -9.08 -4.34 10.03
CA CYS A 193 -8.57 -5.23 9.00
C CYS A 193 -7.05 -5.33 9.09
N ILE A 194 -6.52 -6.54 9.11
CA ILE A 194 -5.09 -6.81 9.17
C ILE A 194 -4.67 -7.43 7.83
N ILE A 195 -3.93 -6.67 7.02
CA ILE A 195 -3.36 -7.13 5.75
C ILE A 195 -1.89 -7.49 6.01
N ASP A 196 -1.59 -8.78 6.08
CA ASP A 196 -0.27 -9.26 6.49
C ASP A 196 -0.04 -10.71 6.03
N THR A 197 0.71 -11.53 6.78
CA THR A 197 0.92 -12.97 6.56
C THR A 197 -0.29 -13.83 6.94
N GLY A 198 -1.42 -13.20 7.29
CA GLY A 198 -2.61 -13.83 7.86
C GLY A 198 -2.74 -13.56 9.36
N VAL A 199 -3.76 -14.12 9.98
CA VAL A 199 -3.94 -14.09 11.44
C VAL A 199 -4.26 -15.49 11.93
N ASP A 200 -3.55 -15.98 12.96
CA ASP A 200 -3.96 -17.17 13.70
C ASP A 200 -5.18 -16.84 14.57
N TYR A 201 -6.33 -16.84 13.91
CA TYR A 201 -7.61 -16.61 14.56
C TYR A 201 -8.00 -17.74 15.54
N THR A 202 -7.32 -18.89 15.49
CA THR A 202 -7.52 -20.00 16.44
C THR A 202 -6.81 -19.77 17.78
N HIS A 203 -5.96 -18.75 17.87
CA HIS A 203 -5.28 -18.39 19.10
C HIS A 203 -6.25 -17.83 20.16
N ASN A 204 -5.98 -18.09 21.44
CA ASN A 204 -6.84 -17.66 22.56
C ASN A 204 -7.00 -16.13 22.68
N ALA A 205 -6.06 -15.35 22.12
CA ALA A 205 -6.13 -13.91 22.07
C ALA A 205 -7.27 -13.40 21.17
N PHE A 206 -7.78 -14.25 20.29
CA PHE A 206 -8.89 -14.03 19.36
C PHE A 206 -10.06 -15.00 19.61
N ASP A 207 -10.27 -15.39 20.87
CA ASP A 207 -11.36 -16.26 21.37
C ASP A 207 -11.33 -17.73 20.92
N ASN A 208 -10.19 -18.21 20.37
CA ASN A 208 -10.07 -19.57 19.83
C ASN A 208 -11.11 -19.84 18.73
N CYS A 209 -11.23 -18.94 17.77
CA CYS A 209 -12.15 -19.09 16.64
C CYS A 209 -11.82 -20.40 15.89
N ASP A 210 -12.83 -21.26 15.76
CA ASP A 210 -12.76 -22.50 14.99
C ASP A 210 -13.65 -22.35 13.76
N ALA A 211 -13.22 -21.43 12.88
CA ALA A 211 -13.91 -21.22 11.62
C ALA A 211 -13.70 -22.44 10.71
N GLN A 212 -14.81 -22.94 10.16
CA GLN A 212 -14.85 -24.15 9.36
C GLN A 212 -15.34 -23.79 7.96
N THR A 213 -14.94 -24.55 6.95
CA THR A 213 -15.58 -24.44 5.65
C THR A 213 -16.97 -25.06 5.69
N PHE A 214 -17.92 -24.44 5.00
CA PHE A 214 -19.23 -25.05 4.81
C PHE A 214 -19.10 -26.35 4.00
N GLN A 215 -20.11 -27.20 4.10
CA GLN A 215 -20.26 -28.28 3.13
C GLN A 215 -20.90 -27.72 1.85
N LEU A 216 -20.58 -28.32 0.70
CA LEU A 216 -21.32 -28.03 -0.52
C LEU A 216 -22.76 -28.54 -0.34
N THR A 217 -23.72 -27.63 -0.26
CA THR A 217 -25.14 -27.96 -0.09
C THR A 217 -26.00 -27.11 -1.01
N GLY A 218 -27.18 -27.61 -1.33
CA GLY A 218 -28.14 -26.88 -2.16
C GLY A 218 -28.31 -27.48 -3.55
N GLN A 219 -29.10 -26.78 -4.37
CA GLN A 219 -29.44 -27.22 -5.71
C GLN A 219 -28.63 -26.44 -6.75
N THR A 220 -27.85 -27.17 -7.54
CA THR A 220 -27.11 -26.64 -8.68
C THR A 220 -28.00 -26.57 -9.92
N THR A 221 -27.83 -25.51 -10.71
CA THR A 221 -28.53 -25.28 -11.97
C THR A 221 -27.54 -24.86 -13.04
N LEU A 222 -27.59 -25.51 -14.20
CA LEU A 222 -26.84 -25.10 -15.40
C LEU A 222 -27.41 -23.79 -15.96
N LEU A 223 -26.52 -22.92 -16.40
CA LEU A 223 -26.88 -21.71 -17.12
C LEU A 223 -27.10 -22.05 -18.59
N ASN A 224 -28.25 -21.67 -19.13
CA ASN A 224 -28.53 -21.83 -20.56
C ASN A 224 -27.69 -20.87 -21.40
N ASP A 225 -27.52 -19.65 -20.90
CA ASP A 225 -26.63 -18.63 -21.45
C ASP A 225 -25.46 -18.50 -20.48
N LEU A 226 -24.26 -18.87 -20.96
CA LEU A 226 -23.03 -18.79 -20.17
C LEU A 226 -22.73 -17.33 -19.84
N VAL A 227 -22.14 -17.09 -18.66
CA VAL A 227 -21.62 -15.78 -18.28
C VAL A 227 -20.11 -15.84 -18.42
N GLN A 228 -19.54 -14.99 -19.27
CA GLN A 228 -18.13 -15.07 -19.65
C GLN A 228 -17.60 -13.69 -20.03
N SER A 229 -16.29 -13.50 -19.90
CA SER A 229 -15.59 -12.35 -20.48
C SER A 229 -15.56 -12.43 -22.01
N GLU A 230 -15.03 -11.38 -22.66
CA GLU A 230 -14.50 -11.53 -24.01
C GLU A 230 -13.26 -12.46 -23.98
N HIS A 231 -13.00 -13.16 -25.10
CA HIS A 231 -11.92 -14.14 -25.24
C HIS A 231 -11.06 -13.79 -26.47
N PRO A 232 -9.89 -13.16 -26.31
CA PRO A 232 -9.35 -12.63 -25.05
C PRO A 232 -10.08 -11.37 -24.56
N TYR A 233 -9.98 -11.04 -23.27
CA TYR A 233 -10.45 -9.77 -22.72
C TYR A 233 -9.56 -8.59 -23.18
N GLY A 234 -9.97 -7.34 -22.91
CA GLY A 234 -9.19 -6.14 -23.27
C GLY A 234 -8.37 -5.55 -22.10
N ASN A 235 -7.42 -4.69 -22.43
CA ASN A 235 -6.59 -3.95 -21.47
C ASN A 235 -7.32 -2.73 -20.91
N ASN A 236 -6.99 -2.33 -19.68
CA ASN A 236 -7.54 -1.19 -18.96
C ASN A 236 -9.07 -1.25 -18.85
N GLU A 237 -9.61 -2.45 -18.68
CA GLU A 237 -11.04 -2.68 -18.59
C GLU A 237 -11.48 -2.90 -17.14
N GLU A 238 -12.57 -2.26 -16.76
CA GLU A 238 -13.32 -2.60 -15.55
C GLU A 238 -14.74 -3.00 -15.97
N THR A 239 -15.00 -4.30 -16.05
CA THR A 239 -16.28 -4.84 -16.52
C THR A 239 -16.94 -5.68 -15.45
N THR A 240 -18.21 -5.38 -15.14
CA THR A 240 -18.99 -6.10 -14.13
C THR A 240 -20.12 -6.91 -14.76
N PHE A 241 -20.15 -8.20 -14.46
CA PHE A 241 -21.17 -9.17 -14.86
C PHE A 241 -22.10 -9.45 -13.69
N THR A 242 -23.40 -9.30 -13.90
CA THR A 242 -24.40 -9.51 -12.84
C THR A 242 -25.14 -10.82 -13.04
N ILE A 243 -25.19 -11.63 -11.99
CA ILE A 243 -25.92 -12.90 -11.97
C ILE A 243 -27.04 -12.78 -10.95
N HIS A 244 -28.27 -12.78 -11.43
CA HIS A 244 -29.48 -12.65 -10.62
C HIS A 244 -30.38 -13.90 -10.77
N LYS A 245 -30.73 -14.54 -9.65
CA LYS A 245 -31.52 -15.78 -9.60
C LYS A 245 -32.65 -15.66 -8.57
N PRO A 246 -33.78 -15.03 -8.93
CA PRO A 246 -34.88 -14.76 -8.00
C PRO A 246 -35.28 -15.96 -7.14
N GLY A 247 -35.40 -15.74 -5.83
CA GLY A 247 -35.80 -16.76 -4.85
C GLY A 247 -34.65 -17.61 -4.31
N TYR A 248 -33.41 -17.33 -4.72
CA TYR A 248 -32.24 -17.89 -4.06
C TYR A 248 -32.03 -17.22 -2.70
N THR A 249 -31.55 -17.99 -1.72
CA THR A 249 -31.24 -17.46 -0.37
C THR A 249 -29.74 -17.30 -0.16
N ASN A 250 -28.95 -18.13 -0.84
CA ASN A 250 -27.51 -17.98 -0.97
C ASN A 250 -27.14 -18.35 -2.40
N ILE A 251 -26.31 -17.56 -3.05
CA ILE A 251 -25.87 -17.79 -4.42
C ILE A 251 -24.36 -17.96 -4.47
N ALA A 252 -23.90 -18.92 -5.24
CA ALA A 252 -22.52 -19.02 -5.70
C ALA A 252 -22.49 -19.46 -7.16
N VAL A 253 -21.38 -19.21 -7.83
CA VAL A 253 -21.16 -19.57 -9.23
C VAL A 253 -19.98 -20.52 -9.38
N HIS A 254 -20.08 -21.38 -10.39
CA HIS A 254 -19.01 -22.26 -10.81
C HIS A 254 -18.35 -21.72 -12.07
N PHE A 255 -17.04 -21.58 -12.01
CA PHE A 255 -16.20 -21.24 -13.16
C PHE A 255 -15.71 -22.54 -13.78
N THR A 256 -15.93 -22.74 -15.08
CA THR A 256 -15.30 -23.84 -15.81
C THR A 256 -13.80 -23.63 -15.91
N ASN A 257 -13.40 -22.37 -16.15
CA ASN A 257 -12.03 -21.90 -16.23
C ASN A 257 -11.96 -20.40 -15.93
N LEU A 258 -10.81 -20.00 -15.43
CA LEU A 258 -10.34 -18.63 -15.30
C LEU A 258 -8.87 -18.62 -15.76
N THR A 259 -8.52 -17.71 -16.65
CA THR A 259 -7.17 -17.53 -17.18
C THR A 259 -6.93 -16.04 -17.30
N LEU A 260 -6.24 -15.47 -16.32
CA LEU A 260 -5.78 -14.08 -16.35
C LEU A 260 -4.30 -14.03 -16.72
N GLU A 261 -3.74 -12.85 -16.93
CA GLU A 261 -2.30 -12.67 -17.10
C GLU A 261 -1.53 -13.50 -16.06
N GLU A 262 -0.34 -13.99 -16.39
CA GLU A 262 0.63 -14.47 -15.40
C GLU A 262 2.02 -13.96 -15.79
N ILE A 263 2.72 -13.31 -14.87
CA ILE A 263 4.07 -12.79 -15.13
C ILE A 263 5.11 -13.86 -14.81
N ASN A 264 5.73 -14.42 -15.86
CA ASN A 264 6.87 -15.36 -15.77
C ASN A 264 6.59 -16.64 -14.95
N GLY A 265 5.34 -17.11 -14.91
CA GLY A 265 4.95 -18.31 -14.14
C GLY A 265 5.02 -18.14 -12.62
N ASN A 266 5.20 -16.91 -12.15
CA ASN A 266 4.89 -16.51 -10.80
C ASN A 266 3.52 -15.82 -10.92
N ALA A 267 2.47 -16.33 -10.27
CA ALA A 267 1.11 -15.80 -10.33
C ALA A 267 0.96 -14.38 -9.70
N ASP A 268 1.88 -13.47 -9.99
CA ASP A 268 1.79 -12.03 -9.70
C ASP A 268 1.25 -11.31 -10.93
N THR A 269 0.09 -10.69 -10.74
CA THR A 269 -0.71 -10.08 -11.78
C THR A 269 -1.52 -8.95 -11.16
N THR A 270 -1.75 -7.95 -11.97
CA THR A 270 -2.65 -6.81 -11.74
C THR A 270 -4.05 -7.15 -12.26
N ASP A 271 -4.16 -7.97 -13.30
CA ASP A 271 -5.42 -8.52 -13.78
C ASP A 271 -6.09 -9.39 -12.72
N ARG A 272 -7.30 -9.03 -12.31
CA ARG A 272 -8.04 -9.70 -11.23
C ARG A 272 -9.52 -9.85 -11.52
N ILE A 273 -10.08 -10.92 -10.95
CA ILE A 273 -11.53 -11.08 -10.82
C ILE A 273 -11.92 -10.86 -9.36
N TYR A 274 -12.84 -9.93 -9.14
CA TYR A 274 -13.49 -9.70 -7.87
C TYR A 274 -14.87 -10.36 -7.88
N ILE A 275 -15.13 -11.17 -6.85
CA ILE A 275 -16.46 -11.71 -6.57
C ILE A 275 -17.11 -10.82 -5.53
N LEU A 276 -18.23 -10.21 -5.87
CA LEU A 276 -18.95 -9.30 -5.01
C LEU A 276 -20.36 -9.82 -4.69
N ASP A 277 -20.83 -9.51 -3.48
CA ASP A 277 -22.22 -9.76 -3.10
C ASP A 277 -23.19 -8.78 -3.80
N GLY A 278 -24.50 -8.94 -3.58
CA GLY A 278 -25.51 -8.05 -4.17
C GLY A 278 -25.46 -6.58 -3.69
N ASN A 279 -24.62 -6.24 -2.70
CA ASN A 279 -24.38 -4.88 -2.22
C ASN A 279 -23.04 -4.31 -2.72
N ASN A 280 -22.33 -5.03 -3.59
CA ASN A 280 -20.98 -4.72 -4.07
C ASN A 280 -19.87 -4.82 -3.02
N ALA A 281 -20.08 -5.58 -1.94
CA ALA A 281 -18.99 -5.92 -1.03
C ALA A 281 -18.13 -7.03 -1.65
N THR A 282 -16.80 -6.85 -1.69
CA THR A 282 -15.87 -7.87 -2.17
C THR A 282 -15.81 -9.06 -1.20
N ILE A 283 -16.05 -10.27 -1.72
CA ILE A 283 -16.09 -11.52 -0.94
C ILE A 283 -14.92 -12.45 -1.28
N ALA A 284 -14.43 -12.39 -2.52
CA ALA A 284 -13.25 -13.12 -2.95
C ALA A 284 -12.55 -12.36 -4.08
N VAL A 285 -11.24 -12.57 -4.19
CA VAL A 285 -10.42 -12.04 -5.29
C VAL A 285 -9.60 -13.20 -5.84
N TYR A 286 -9.54 -13.29 -7.17
CA TYR A 286 -8.80 -14.33 -7.89
C TYR A 286 -7.84 -13.70 -8.90
N LYS A 287 -6.69 -14.33 -9.09
CA LYS A 287 -5.67 -14.01 -10.11
C LYS A 287 -5.19 -15.28 -10.82
N GLY A 288 -4.40 -15.11 -11.88
CA GLY A 288 -3.76 -16.22 -12.62
C GLY A 288 -4.75 -17.23 -13.21
N GLU A 289 -4.38 -18.51 -13.16
CA GLU A 289 -5.17 -19.60 -13.75
C GLU A 289 -5.88 -20.49 -12.71
N HIS A 290 -7.19 -20.68 -12.89
CA HIS A 290 -8.00 -21.60 -12.10
C HIS A 290 -8.88 -22.47 -13.01
N SER A 291 -9.06 -23.75 -12.65
CA SER A 291 -9.90 -24.68 -13.43
C SER A 291 -10.96 -25.33 -12.55
N SER A 292 -12.21 -25.35 -13.04
CA SER A 292 -13.37 -25.98 -12.42
C SER A 292 -13.49 -25.73 -10.91
N PHE A 293 -13.89 -24.51 -10.53
CA PHE A 293 -13.99 -24.14 -9.12
C PHE A 293 -15.30 -23.40 -8.81
N TRP A 294 -15.73 -23.53 -7.56
CA TRP A 294 -16.83 -22.75 -7.01
C TRP A 294 -16.26 -21.50 -6.32
N THR A 295 -17.01 -20.41 -6.39
CA THR A 295 -16.80 -19.22 -5.55
C THR A 295 -17.39 -19.43 -4.15
N PRO A 296 -17.01 -18.61 -3.16
CA PRO A 296 -17.76 -18.52 -1.91
C PRO A 296 -19.22 -18.13 -2.18
N SER A 297 -20.13 -18.71 -1.41
CA SER A 297 -21.54 -18.35 -1.46
C SER A 297 -21.81 -17.05 -0.72
N VAL A 298 -22.62 -16.19 -1.33
CA VAL A 298 -23.06 -14.92 -0.76
C VAL A 298 -24.54 -14.99 -0.43
N ALA A 299 -24.96 -14.28 0.62
CA ALA A 299 -26.37 -14.22 0.99
C ALA A 299 -27.18 -13.44 -0.05
N GLY A 300 -28.38 -13.93 -0.34
CA GLY A 300 -29.29 -13.34 -1.32
C GLY A 300 -29.32 -14.06 -2.66
N ASP A 301 -29.92 -13.39 -3.64
CA ASP A 301 -30.21 -13.92 -4.97
C ASP A 301 -29.39 -13.28 -6.09
N THR A 302 -28.46 -12.40 -5.73
CA THR A 302 -27.69 -11.58 -6.67
C THR A 302 -26.22 -11.58 -6.26
N MET A 303 -25.33 -11.74 -7.24
CA MET A 303 -23.89 -11.53 -7.09
C MET A 303 -23.30 -10.89 -8.35
N HIS A 304 -22.14 -10.26 -8.19
CA HIS A 304 -21.42 -9.59 -9.27
C HIS A 304 -20.02 -10.17 -9.43
N ILE A 305 -19.58 -10.29 -10.68
CA ILE A 305 -18.24 -10.73 -11.04
C ILE A 305 -17.63 -9.55 -11.77
N ARG A 306 -16.57 -8.95 -11.21
CA ARG A 306 -15.92 -7.78 -11.79
C ARG A 306 -14.52 -8.16 -12.25
N LEU A 307 -14.28 -8.02 -13.55
CA LEU A 307 -12.96 -8.13 -14.17
C LEU A 307 -12.31 -6.74 -14.16
N VAL A 308 -11.11 -6.64 -13.62
CA VAL A 308 -10.27 -5.44 -13.65
C VAL A 308 -8.96 -5.82 -14.31
N THR A 309 -8.57 -5.12 -15.38
CA THR A 309 -7.35 -5.40 -16.14
C THR A 309 -6.44 -4.19 -16.24
N ASP A 310 -5.15 -4.45 -16.36
CA ASP A 310 -4.14 -3.41 -16.54
C ASP A 310 -3.85 -3.09 -18.01
N GLY A 311 -2.81 -2.29 -18.26
CA GLY A 311 -2.43 -1.84 -19.59
C GLY A 311 -1.83 -2.90 -20.51
N SER A 312 -1.62 -4.13 -20.05
CA SER A 312 -0.78 -5.13 -20.70
C SER A 312 -1.34 -6.56 -20.68
N VAL A 313 -0.82 -7.39 -21.58
CA VAL A 313 -0.97 -8.86 -21.62
C VAL A 313 -2.38 -9.42 -21.32
N THR A 314 -3.13 -9.75 -22.36
CA THR A 314 -4.47 -10.36 -22.21
C THR A 314 -4.45 -11.90 -22.25
N ARG A 315 -5.52 -12.51 -21.73
CA ARG A 315 -5.82 -13.95 -21.77
C ARG A 315 -7.30 -14.17 -22.05
N ASP A 316 -7.73 -15.44 -22.05
CA ASP A 316 -9.12 -15.82 -22.33
C ASP A 316 -10.09 -15.32 -21.24
N GLY A 317 -9.63 -15.03 -20.02
CA GLY A 317 -10.50 -14.58 -18.95
C GLY A 317 -11.30 -15.74 -18.40
N PHE A 318 -12.64 -15.67 -18.40
CA PHE A 318 -13.44 -16.65 -17.65
C PHE A 318 -14.69 -17.12 -18.36
N VAL A 319 -15.18 -18.30 -17.93
CA VAL A 319 -16.48 -18.85 -18.29
C VAL A 319 -17.17 -19.44 -17.05
N ILE A 320 -18.43 -19.05 -16.83
CA ILE A 320 -19.31 -19.52 -15.76
C ILE A 320 -20.46 -20.32 -16.37
N ASP A 321 -20.63 -21.56 -15.94
CA ASP A 321 -21.61 -22.50 -16.48
C ASP A 321 -22.72 -22.88 -15.49
N GLN A 322 -22.50 -22.71 -14.18
CA GLN A 322 -23.45 -23.14 -13.16
C GLN A 322 -23.62 -22.13 -12.03
N VAL A 323 -24.80 -22.19 -11.41
CA VAL A 323 -25.13 -21.49 -10.16
C VAL A 323 -25.66 -22.49 -9.14
N ILE A 324 -25.46 -22.22 -7.86
CA ILE A 324 -26.03 -23.00 -6.75
C ILE A 324 -26.89 -22.11 -5.86
N ASN A 325 -28.05 -22.61 -5.43
CA ASN A 325 -28.81 -22.03 -4.31
C ASN A 325 -28.42 -22.76 -3.03
N GLY A 326 -27.41 -22.26 -2.32
CA GLY A 326 -26.85 -22.93 -1.14
C GLY A 326 -25.43 -22.48 -0.81
N THR A 327 -24.66 -23.35 -0.15
CA THR A 327 -23.31 -23.07 0.34
C THR A 327 -22.27 -23.85 -0.44
N THR A 328 -21.05 -23.33 -0.54
CA THR A 328 -19.91 -24.01 -1.19
C THR A 328 -18.84 -24.38 -0.17
N ASN A 329 -18.04 -25.39 -0.50
CA ASN A 329 -16.95 -25.87 0.36
C ASN A 329 -15.73 -24.94 0.43
N VAL A 330 -15.78 -23.82 -0.28
CA VAL A 330 -14.80 -22.73 -0.21
C VAL A 330 -15.36 -21.53 0.56
N THR A 331 -16.61 -21.60 1.05
CA THR A 331 -17.16 -20.55 1.90
C THR A 331 -16.74 -20.82 3.34
N MET A 332 -16.14 -19.84 3.99
CA MET A 332 -15.76 -19.93 5.40
C MET A 332 -16.91 -19.52 6.32
N ASP A 333 -17.21 -20.33 7.32
CA ASP A 333 -18.22 -20.07 8.35
C ASP A 333 -17.58 -19.37 9.56
N TRP A 334 -17.78 -18.06 9.63
CA TRP A 334 -17.32 -17.24 10.75
C TRP A 334 -18.38 -17.10 11.86
N SER A 335 -19.56 -17.72 11.73
CA SER A 335 -20.69 -17.49 12.64
C SER A 335 -20.45 -17.97 14.08
N SER A 336 -19.53 -18.90 14.27
CA SER A 336 -19.08 -19.38 15.58
C SER A 336 -18.07 -18.43 16.24
N CYS A 337 -17.54 -17.44 15.51
CA CYS A 337 -16.45 -16.58 15.96
C CYS A 337 -16.98 -15.24 16.45
N SER A 338 -16.83 -14.97 17.73
CA SER A 338 -17.30 -13.74 18.39
C SER A 338 -16.57 -12.48 17.94
N ARG A 339 -15.35 -12.63 17.42
CA ARG A 339 -14.43 -11.51 17.13
C ARG A 339 -13.89 -11.49 15.72
N VAL A 340 -13.93 -12.61 15.01
CA VAL A 340 -13.42 -12.70 13.65
C VAL A 340 -14.60 -12.45 12.74
N ALA A 341 -14.60 -11.29 12.10
CA ALA A 341 -15.70 -10.85 11.25
C ALA A 341 -15.62 -11.45 9.83
N GLY A 342 -14.42 -11.85 9.41
CA GLY A 342 -14.19 -12.48 8.12
C GLY A 342 -12.72 -12.53 7.77
N GLY A 343 -12.44 -12.94 6.54
CA GLY A 343 -11.10 -12.89 5.99
C GLY A 343 -10.94 -13.65 4.69
N TRP A 344 -9.81 -13.38 4.03
CA TRP A 344 -9.46 -13.91 2.72
C TRP A 344 -7.94 -13.97 2.54
N ASP A 345 -7.45 -14.97 1.81
CA ASP A 345 -6.07 -15.09 1.36
C ASP A 345 -5.97 -14.60 -0.09
N THR A 346 -5.51 -13.36 -0.29
CA THR A 346 -5.27 -12.78 -1.63
C THR A 346 -3.96 -13.28 -2.26
N TYR A 347 -3.12 -13.97 -1.50
CA TYR A 347 -1.87 -14.53 -2.01
C TYR A 347 -2.11 -15.89 -2.69
N HIS A 348 -2.94 -16.75 -2.08
CA HIS A 348 -3.30 -18.08 -2.61
C HIS A 348 -4.70 -18.15 -3.27
N ASP A 349 -5.48 -17.07 -3.22
CA ASP A 349 -6.86 -16.98 -3.72
C ASP A 349 -7.82 -17.97 -3.04
N ASP A 350 -7.75 -18.06 -1.71
CA ASP A 350 -8.64 -18.93 -0.94
C ASP A 350 -9.23 -18.25 0.30
N ALA A 351 -10.22 -18.91 0.90
CA ALA A 351 -10.98 -18.36 2.01
C ALA A 351 -10.30 -18.50 3.38
N ASN A 352 -9.07 -19.01 3.44
CA ASN A 352 -8.37 -19.34 4.68
C ASN A 352 -7.17 -18.40 4.93
N PRO A 353 -7.37 -17.25 5.60
CA PRO A 353 -6.31 -16.30 5.90
C PRO A 353 -5.44 -16.70 7.11
N LEU A 354 -5.33 -18.01 7.40
CA LEU A 354 -4.59 -18.49 8.56
C LEU A 354 -3.10 -18.11 8.44
N ASP A 355 -2.54 -17.59 9.51
CA ASP A 355 -1.14 -17.22 9.55
C ASP A 355 -0.25 -18.46 9.66
N ASP A 356 0.66 -18.61 8.70
CA ASP A 356 1.67 -19.67 8.63
C ASP A 356 3.10 -19.12 8.79
N HIS A 357 3.26 -17.80 9.02
CA HIS A 357 4.53 -17.15 9.30
C HIS A 357 4.63 -16.68 10.76
N GLY A 358 3.55 -16.10 11.29
CA GLY A 358 3.45 -15.55 12.65
C GLY A 358 3.55 -14.03 12.75
N HIS A 359 3.89 -13.32 11.65
CA HIS A 359 4.05 -11.86 11.68
C HIS A 359 2.69 -11.16 11.82
N GLY A 360 1.73 -11.51 10.98
CA GLY A 360 0.40 -10.93 11.03
C GLY A 360 -0.36 -11.24 12.32
N THR A 361 -0.19 -12.43 12.90
CA THR A 361 -0.73 -12.77 14.23
C THR A 361 -0.14 -11.87 15.31
N HIS A 362 1.16 -11.60 15.24
CA HIS A 362 1.81 -10.70 16.18
C HIS A 362 1.28 -9.25 16.05
N VAL A 363 1.15 -8.74 14.83
CA VAL A 363 0.56 -7.43 14.53
C VAL A 363 -0.88 -7.34 15.05
N ALA A 364 -1.71 -8.35 14.74
CA ALA A 364 -3.08 -8.45 15.22
C ALA A 364 -3.13 -8.49 16.76
N GLY A 365 -2.13 -9.11 17.40
CA GLY A 365 -1.99 -9.15 18.85
C GLY A 365 -1.79 -7.75 19.45
N ILE A 366 -0.87 -6.95 18.91
CA ILE A 366 -0.66 -5.56 19.34
C ILE A 366 -1.95 -4.75 19.21
N ALA A 367 -2.68 -4.92 18.10
CA ALA A 367 -3.87 -4.15 17.84
C ALA A 367 -5.05 -4.60 18.71
N LEU A 368 -5.29 -5.91 18.86
CA LEU A 368 -6.62 -6.44 19.22
C LEU A 368 -6.59 -7.56 20.27
N SER A 369 -5.43 -7.96 20.79
CA SER A 369 -5.36 -9.08 21.74
C SER A 369 -6.20 -8.85 23.00
N GLN A 370 -6.94 -9.88 23.42
CA GLN A 370 -7.66 -9.89 24.70
C GLN A 370 -6.86 -10.48 25.86
N ASN A 371 -5.66 -10.98 25.60
CA ASN A 371 -4.82 -11.54 26.65
C ASN A 371 -4.59 -10.50 27.76
N ASP A 372 -4.72 -10.91 29.02
CA ASP A 372 -4.57 -9.97 30.14
C ASP A 372 -3.14 -9.45 30.31
N THR A 373 -2.14 -10.24 29.90
CA THR A 373 -0.73 -9.84 29.92
C THR A 373 -0.37 -9.00 28.70
N TYR A 374 -0.79 -9.45 27.52
CA TYR A 374 -0.50 -8.79 26.23
C TYR A 374 -1.78 -8.20 25.65
N LYS A 375 -2.38 -7.24 26.35
CA LYS A 375 -3.65 -6.63 25.93
C LYS A 375 -3.41 -5.65 24.79
N GLY A 376 -4.14 -5.82 23.70
CA GLY A 376 -4.04 -4.96 22.53
C GLY A 376 -4.58 -3.56 22.77
N VAL A 377 -4.34 -2.66 21.82
CA VAL A 377 -4.82 -1.27 21.86
C VAL A 377 -6.36 -1.19 21.86
N ALA A 378 -7.02 -2.01 21.05
CA ALA A 378 -8.47 -2.08 20.87
C ALA A 378 -8.98 -3.51 21.12
N PRO A 379 -8.94 -4.01 22.38
CA PRO A 379 -9.16 -5.42 22.68
C PRO A 379 -10.59 -5.90 22.43
N SER A 380 -11.57 -5.00 22.29
CA SER A 380 -12.97 -5.35 22.00
C SER A 380 -13.39 -5.11 20.55
N ALA A 381 -12.48 -4.69 19.68
CA ALA A 381 -12.74 -4.61 18.24
C ALA A 381 -12.77 -6.02 17.60
N SER A 382 -13.50 -6.15 16.49
CA SER A 382 -13.45 -7.33 15.62
C SER A 382 -12.22 -7.28 14.71
N VAL A 383 -11.77 -8.44 14.25
CA VAL A 383 -10.68 -8.59 13.28
C VAL A 383 -11.23 -9.09 11.96
N VAL A 384 -10.77 -8.48 10.87
CA VAL A 384 -10.87 -9.04 9.51
C VAL A 384 -9.45 -9.44 9.09
N ALA A 385 -9.24 -10.71 8.81
CA ALA A 385 -7.90 -11.24 8.51
C ALA A 385 -7.68 -11.31 7.00
N VAL A 386 -6.67 -10.62 6.49
CA VAL A 386 -6.31 -10.65 5.08
C VAL A 386 -4.88 -11.09 4.93
N LYS A 387 -4.69 -12.25 4.30
CA LYS A 387 -3.36 -12.77 3.99
C LYS A 387 -2.95 -12.31 2.60
N ALA A 388 -1.95 -11.44 2.53
CA ALA A 388 -1.35 -10.95 1.28
C ALA A 388 0.14 -11.31 1.17
N ILE A 389 0.70 -11.93 2.22
CA ILE A 389 2.11 -12.28 2.34
C ILE A 389 2.23 -13.78 2.66
N SER A 390 3.11 -14.47 1.94
CA SER A 390 3.38 -15.90 2.09
C SER A 390 4.05 -16.26 3.42
N ALA A 391 4.08 -17.57 3.71
CA ALA A 391 4.81 -18.18 4.84
C ALA A 391 6.30 -17.81 4.93
N ASN A 392 6.90 -17.32 3.84
CA ASN A 392 8.32 -16.92 3.80
C ASN A 392 8.50 -15.40 3.92
N GLY A 393 7.45 -14.65 4.24
CA GLY A 393 7.51 -13.19 4.36
C GLY A 393 7.59 -12.48 3.00
N LYS A 394 7.20 -13.16 1.92
CA LYS A 394 7.18 -12.60 0.55
C LYS A 394 5.75 -12.39 0.10
N GLY A 395 5.45 -11.22 -0.45
CA GLY A 395 4.15 -10.92 -1.06
C GLY A 395 4.33 -9.95 -2.22
N TYR A 396 3.27 -9.75 -2.98
CA TYR A 396 3.25 -8.82 -4.09
C TYR A 396 2.41 -7.59 -3.75
N ALA A 397 2.77 -6.44 -4.32
CA ALA A 397 2.02 -5.20 -4.08
C ALA A 397 0.57 -5.31 -4.60
N SER A 398 0.37 -6.09 -5.66
CA SER A 398 -0.92 -6.43 -6.23
C SER A 398 -1.82 -7.19 -5.24
N ASP A 399 -1.25 -8.11 -4.46
CA ASP A 399 -1.99 -8.87 -3.42
C ASP A 399 -2.35 -8.00 -2.22
N VAL A 400 -1.46 -7.06 -1.85
CA VAL A 400 -1.73 -6.07 -0.80
C VAL A 400 -2.85 -5.13 -1.25
N LEU A 401 -2.83 -4.67 -2.50
CA LEU A 401 -3.88 -3.82 -3.07
C LEU A 401 -5.23 -4.54 -3.07
N ALA A 402 -5.29 -5.79 -3.54
CA ALA A 402 -6.49 -6.62 -3.45
C ALA A 402 -6.97 -6.78 -1.99
N GLY A 403 -6.03 -6.86 -1.05
CA GLY A 403 -6.32 -6.89 0.37
C GLY A 403 -6.95 -5.61 0.90
N ILE A 404 -6.48 -4.44 0.44
CA ILE A 404 -7.08 -3.14 0.77
C ILE A 404 -8.53 -3.09 0.26
N GLU A 405 -8.76 -3.49 -0.98
CA GLU A 405 -10.11 -3.54 -1.56
C GLU A 405 -11.03 -4.46 -0.75
N TYR A 406 -10.55 -5.64 -0.36
CA TYR A 406 -11.30 -6.53 0.52
C TYR A 406 -11.63 -5.85 1.86
N CYS A 407 -10.65 -5.23 2.52
CA CYS A 407 -10.85 -4.55 3.80
C CYS A 407 -11.88 -3.42 3.73
N THR A 408 -11.86 -2.59 2.68
CA THR A 408 -12.81 -1.47 2.54
C THR A 408 -14.27 -1.92 2.46
N SER A 409 -14.51 -3.17 2.05
CA SER A 409 -15.85 -3.76 1.96
C SER A 409 -16.29 -4.48 3.22
N ASN A 410 -15.35 -4.88 4.10
CA ASN A 410 -15.60 -5.86 5.17
C ASN A 410 -15.26 -5.38 6.59
N ALA A 411 -14.60 -4.23 6.77
CA ALA A 411 -14.10 -3.76 8.08
C ALA A 411 -14.83 -2.53 8.63
#